data_AF-A0A194VU76-F1
#
_entry.id   AF-A0A194VU76-F1
#
_cell.length_a   1.000
_cell.length_b   1.000
_cell.length_c   1.000
_cell.angle_alpha   90.00
_cell.angle_beta   90.00
_cell.angle_gamma   90.00
#
_symmetry.space_group_name_H-M   'P 1'
#
loop_
_entity.id
_entity.type
_entity.pdbx_description
1 polymer ?
#
loop_
_entity_poly.entity_id
_entity_poly.type
_entity_poly.pdbx_seq_one_letter_code
_entity_poly.pdbx_strand_id
1 'polypeptide(L)'
;MDGGDNFVGALIQNANFVREAVFSEQTLSVLNQHVLSPSSPLQTLRRQFIDLLSTVFSIMTPVIQPLLDRLNTALTNSPDVVVLIFVVVLLFIALQILAWMRRMVAWVTGLMFKLIFWACMIGVVAVVVQRGPEQTVKDLVVVVSKVAGYGAALKDVWVSEYRRYEAQQSEGPGARAAHEYVQAGARGGR
;
A
#
# COMPACT_ATOMS: atom_id res chain seq x y z
N MET A 1 31.30 14.88 -10.39
CA MET A 1 30.07 14.14 -10.03
C MET A 1 29.00 15.21 -9.83
N ASP A 2 28.22 15.55 -10.87
CA ASP A 2 27.34 16.74 -10.95
C ASP A 2 25.90 16.40 -11.42
N GLY A 3 25.48 15.14 -11.29
CA GLY A 3 24.21 14.66 -11.88
C GLY A 3 22.97 14.81 -11.00
N GLY A 4 23.14 14.89 -9.67
CA GLY A 4 22.03 14.94 -8.71
C GLY A 4 21.33 16.30 -8.69
N ASP A 5 22.11 17.37 -8.83
CA ASP A 5 21.66 18.75 -8.69
C ASP A 5 20.77 19.17 -9.87
N ASN A 6 21.02 18.61 -11.06
CA ASN A 6 20.24 18.85 -12.26
C ASN A 6 18.83 18.22 -12.20
N PHE A 7 18.71 17.04 -11.58
CA PHE A 7 17.42 16.36 -11.44
C PHE A 7 16.55 17.03 -10.37
N VAL A 8 17.14 17.35 -9.22
CA VAL A 8 16.44 18.08 -8.16
C VAL A 8 16.07 19.50 -8.63
N GLY A 9 16.96 20.16 -9.36
CA GLY A 9 16.67 21.45 -10.01
C GLY A 9 15.52 21.37 -11.02
N ALA A 10 15.49 20.34 -11.88
CA ALA A 10 14.41 20.10 -12.84
C ALA A 10 13.07 19.78 -12.15
N LEU A 11 13.09 19.08 -11.01
CA LEU A 11 11.89 18.81 -10.22
C LEU A 11 11.36 20.08 -9.54
N ILE A 12 12.24 20.91 -8.98
CA ILE A 12 11.85 22.19 -8.36
C ILE A 12 11.32 23.16 -9.42
N GLN A 13 11.94 23.18 -10.61
CA GLN A 13 11.47 24.00 -11.73
C GLN A 13 10.10 23.54 -12.24
N ASN A 14 9.88 22.23 -12.40
CA ASN A 14 8.57 21.69 -12.75
C ASN A 14 7.53 21.94 -11.64
N ALA A 15 7.91 21.87 -10.37
CA ALA A 15 7.01 22.17 -9.25
C ALA A 15 6.57 23.64 -9.26
N ASN A 16 7.48 24.57 -9.57
CA ASN A 16 7.13 25.98 -9.72
C ASN A 16 6.27 26.25 -10.96
N PHE A 17 6.54 25.58 -12.08
CA PHE A 17 5.70 25.66 -13.28
C PHE A 17 4.29 25.09 -13.03
N VAL A 18 4.18 23.97 -12.34
CA VAL A 18 2.89 23.37 -11.95
C VAL A 18 2.16 24.28 -10.96
N ARG A 19 2.88 24.92 -10.03
CA ARG A 19 2.31 25.93 -9.13
C ARG A 19 1.77 27.11 -9.95
N GLU A 20 2.54 27.69 -10.85
CA GLU A 20 2.08 28.79 -11.70
C GLU A 20 0.91 28.38 -12.61
N ALA A 21 0.91 27.15 -13.15
CA ALA A 21 -0.16 26.63 -14.00
C ALA A 21 -1.44 26.32 -13.20
N VAL A 22 -1.33 25.76 -12.00
CA VAL A 22 -2.47 25.42 -11.13
C VAL A 22 -3.05 26.67 -10.47
N PHE A 23 -2.21 27.65 -10.10
CA PHE A 23 -2.61 28.93 -9.50
C PHE A 23 -2.79 30.06 -10.51
N SER A 24 -2.71 29.79 -11.82
CA SER A 24 -3.02 30.81 -12.82
C SER A 24 -4.47 31.27 -12.63
N GLU A 25 -4.73 32.57 -12.66
CA GLU A 25 -6.10 33.08 -12.52
C GLU A 25 -7.08 32.53 -13.58
N GLN A 26 -6.53 32.00 -14.68
CA GLN A 26 -7.27 31.33 -15.74
C GLN A 26 -7.76 29.93 -15.34
N THR A 27 -6.97 29.14 -14.60
CA THR A 27 -7.44 27.85 -14.05
C THR A 27 -8.42 28.06 -12.91
N LEU A 28 -8.24 29.11 -12.09
CA LEU A 28 -9.19 29.43 -11.01
C LEU A 28 -10.55 29.92 -11.55
N SER A 29 -10.58 30.66 -12.66
CA SER A 29 -11.84 31.08 -13.27
C SER A 29 -12.56 29.91 -13.97
N VAL A 30 -11.85 29.00 -14.62
CA VAL A 30 -12.46 27.80 -15.25
C VAL A 30 -12.88 26.77 -14.21
N LEU A 31 -12.11 26.57 -13.12
CA LEU A 31 -12.53 25.73 -11.99
C LEU A 31 -13.74 26.35 -11.30
N ASN A 32 -13.77 27.66 -11.04
CA ASN A 32 -14.94 28.28 -10.42
C ASN A 32 -16.18 28.22 -11.33
N GLN A 33 -16.00 28.41 -12.64
CA GLN A 33 -17.11 28.42 -13.61
C GLN A 33 -17.64 27.03 -13.96
N HIS A 34 -16.80 25.97 -13.94
CA HIS A 34 -17.21 24.60 -14.30
C HIS A 34 -17.25 23.60 -13.13
N VAL A 35 -16.58 23.87 -12.01
CA VAL A 35 -16.54 22.98 -10.82
C VAL A 35 -17.49 23.47 -9.70
N LEU A 36 -17.87 24.75 -9.69
CA LEU A 36 -18.81 25.33 -8.72
C LEU A 36 -20.17 25.73 -9.32
N SER A 37 -20.52 25.25 -10.52
CA SER A 37 -21.87 25.44 -11.06
C SER A 37 -22.88 24.47 -10.39
N PRO A 38 -24.09 24.93 -10.02
CA PRO A 38 -25.10 24.18 -9.25
C PRO A 38 -25.68 22.87 -9.85
N SER A 39 -25.16 22.41 -10.99
CA SER A 39 -25.63 21.23 -11.74
C SER A 39 -24.53 20.20 -12.00
N SER A 40 -23.50 20.16 -11.15
CA SER A 40 -22.41 19.19 -11.24
C SER A 40 -22.85 17.77 -10.81
N PRO A 41 -22.59 16.72 -11.63
CA PRO A 41 -22.81 15.30 -11.30
C PRO A 41 -22.13 14.85 -10.00
N LEU A 42 -21.06 15.54 -9.58
CA LEU A 42 -20.38 15.30 -8.31
C LEU A 42 -21.24 15.73 -7.10
N GLN A 43 -22.09 16.74 -7.26
CA GLN A 43 -23.03 17.14 -6.22
C GLN A 43 -24.21 16.16 -6.12
N THR A 44 -24.69 15.60 -7.24
CA THR A 44 -25.68 14.51 -7.22
C THR A 44 -25.11 13.27 -6.56
N LEU A 45 -23.86 12.92 -6.85
CA LEU A 45 -23.15 11.83 -6.18
C LEU A 45 -23.05 12.10 -4.67
N ARG A 46 -22.60 13.31 -4.28
CA ARG A 46 -22.52 13.70 -2.86
C ARG A 46 -23.88 13.67 -2.16
N ARG A 47 -24.94 14.15 -2.81
CA ARG A 47 -26.31 14.12 -2.28
C ARG A 47 -26.82 12.69 -2.15
N GLN A 48 -26.60 11.83 -3.15
CA GLN A 48 -26.93 10.41 -3.07
C GLN A 48 -26.14 9.70 -1.97
N PHE A 49 -24.86 10.01 -1.77
CA PHE A 49 -24.10 9.47 -0.65
C PHE A 49 -24.65 9.95 0.70
N ILE A 50 -25.02 11.23 0.83
CA ILE A 50 -25.60 11.78 2.07
C ILE A 50 -27.00 11.21 2.33
N ASP A 51 -27.81 11.02 1.28
CA ASP A 51 -29.17 10.47 1.38
C ASP A 51 -29.15 8.96 1.65
N LEU A 52 -28.18 8.22 1.10
CA LEU A 52 -27.95 6.83 1.45
C LEU A 52 -27.46 6.71 2.90
N LEU A 53 -26.55 7.58 3.34
CA LEU A 53 -26.08 7.61 4.71
C LEU A 53 -27.21 7.94 5.70
N SER A 54 -28.06 8.92 5.39
CA SER A 54 -29.18 9.31 6.25
C SER A 54 -30.28 8.25 6.27
N THR A 55 -30.56 7.60 5.14
CA THR A 55 -31.52 6.48 5.05
C THR A 55 -31.01 5.26 5.82
N VAL A 56 -29.73 4.90 5.68
CA VAL A 56 -29.11 3.82 6.47
C VAL A 56 -29.14 4.15 7.96
N PHE A 57 -28.86 5.40 8.34
CA PHE A 57 -28.95 5.84 9.73
C PHE A 57 -30.40 5.77 10.26
N SER A 58 -31.37 6.21 9.46
CA SER A 58 -32.79 6.20 9.82
C SER A 58 -33.39 4.80 9.90
N ILE A 59 -32.81 3.81 9.19
CA ILE A 59 -33.21 2.40 9.28
C ILE A 59 -32.51 1.71 10.45
N MET A 60 -31.28 2.11 10.79
CA MET A 60 -30.54 1.54 11.93
C MET A 60 -31.04 2.05 13.29
N THR A 61 -31.49 3.29 13.40
CA THR A 61 -31.96 3.89 14.67
C THR A 61 -32.99 3.04 15.43
N PRO A 62 -34.08 2.53 14.82
CA PRO A 62 -35.06 1.71 15.53
C PRO A 62 -34.53 0.32 15.92
N VAL A 63 -33.44 -0.15 15.30
CA VAL A 63 -32.83 -1.46 15.61
C VAL A 63 -31.83 -1.35 16.78
N ILE A 64 -31.14 -0.22 16.90
CA ILE A 64 -30.12 0.00 17.93
C ILE A 64 -30.72 0.45 19.27
N GLN A 65 -31.83 1.19 19.25
CA GLN A 65 -32.53 1.64 20.47
C GLN A 65 -32.88 0.52 21.47
N PRO A 66 -33.57 -0.57 21.07
CA PRO A 66 -33.93 -1.62 22.03
C PRO A 66 -32.69 -2.35 22.57
N LEU A 67 -31.59 -2.42 21.81
CA LEU A 67 -30.32 -2.95 22.26
C LEU A 67 -29.71 -2.06 23.36
N LEU A 68 -29.75 -0.74 23.19
CA LEU A 68 -29.27 0.20 24.21
C LEU A 68 -30.09 0.13 25.50
N ASP A 69 -31.41 0.02 25.42
CA ASP A 69 -32.28 -0.10 26.60
C ASP A 69 -32.05 -1.41 27.36
N ARG A 70 -31.81 -2.51 26.62
CA ARG A 70 -31.46 -3.82 27.21
C ARG A 70 -30.08 -3.80 27.85
N LEU A 71 -29.11 -3.12 27.23
CA LEU A 71 -27.79 -2.91 27.81
C LEU A 71 -27.91 -2.08 29.10
N ASN A 72 -28.66 -0.98 29.08
CA ASN A 72 -28.83 -0.13 30.26
C ASN A 72 -29.51 -0.87 31.43
N THR A 73 -30.55 -1.66 31.14
CA THR A 73 -31.24 -2.51 32.13
C THR A 73 -30.33 -3.64 32.66
N ALA A 74 -29.46 -4.21 31.83
CA ALA A 74 -28.50 -5.22 32.24
C ALA A 74 -27.36 -4.63 33.10
N LEU A 75 -26.91 -3.40 32.80
CA LEU A 75 -25.92 -2.68 33.60
C LEU A 75 -26.39 -2.48 35.03
N THR A 76 -27.68 -2.21 35.24
CA THR A 76 -28.22 -1.94 36.58
C THR A 76 -28.36 -3.20 37.44
N ASN A 77 -28.59 -4.37 36.83
CA ASN A 77 -28.82 -5.63 37.55
C ASN A 77 -27.54 -6.44 37.81
N SER A 78 -26.52 -6.34 36.96
CA SER A 78 -25.25 -7.07 37.12
C SER A 78 -24.11 -6.35 36.37
N PRO A 79 -23.53 -5.28 36.95
CA PRO A 79 -22.55 -4.42 36.27
C PRO A 79 -21.33 -5.19 35.75
N ASP A 80 -20.83 -6.13 36.54
CA ASP A 80 -19.58 -6.86 36.27
C ASP A 80 -19.68 -7.75 35.02
N VAL A 81 -20.81 -8.43 34.85
CA VAL A 81 -21.08 -9.28 33.69
C VAL A 81 -21.18 -8.44 32.41
N VAL A 82 -21.76 -7.23 32.49
CA VAL A 82 -21.88 -6.38 31.30
C VAL A 82 -20.54 -5.79 30.90
N VAL A 83 -19.70 -5.39 31.85
CA VAL A 83 -18.33 -4.92 31.56
C VAL A 83 -17.51 -6.03 30.90
N LEU A 84 -17.59 -7.27 31.41
CA LEU A 84 -16.92 -8.44 30.81
C LEU A 84 -17.38 -8.67 29.36
N ILE A 85 -18.71 -8.71 29.13
CA ILE A 85 -19.28 -8.90 27.79
C ILE A 85 -18.86 -7.76 26.86
N PHE A 86 -18.88 -6.52 27.33
CA PHE A 86 -18.45 -5.36 26.56
C PHE A 86 -16.99 -5.46 26.11
N VAL A 87 -16.09 -5.85 27.01
CA VAL A 87 -14.67 -6.05 26.69
C VAL A 87 -14.49 -7.18 25.66
N VAL A 88 -15.21 -8.30 25.81
CA VAL A 88 -15.16 -9.42 24.85
C VAL A 88 -15.68 -8.99 23.47
N VAL A 89 -16.78 -8.25 23.42
CA VAL A 89 -17.34 -7.72 22.17
C VAL A 89 -16.37 -6.74 21.52
N LEU A 90 -15.75 -5.85 22.29
CA LEU A 90 -14.78 -4.88 21.79
C LEU A 90 -13.54 -5.58 21.23
N LEU A 91 -13.03 -6.61 21.92
CA LEU A 91 -11.94 -7.44 21.43
C LEU A 91 -12.34 -8.17 20.14
N PHE A 92 -13.54 -8.75 20.10
CA PHE A 92 -14.05 -9.44 18.91
C PHE A 92 -14.16 -8.48 17.71
N ILE A 93 -14.65 -7.25 17.92
CA ILE A 93 -14.71 -6.22 16.89
C ILE A 93 -13.30 -5.87 16.40
N ALA A 94 -12.33 -5.70 17.31
CA ALA A 94 -10.95 -5.43 16.92
C ALA A 94 -10.37 -6.54 16.03
N LEU A 95 -10.54 -7.82 16.44
CA LEU A 95 -10.09 -8.98 15.64
C LEU A 95 -10.81 -9.06 14.30
N GLN A 96 -12.10 -8.75 14.26
CA GLN A 96 -12.88 -8.72 13.03
C GLN A 96 -12.37 -7.65 12.06
N ILE A 97 -12.05 -6.46 12.56
CA ILE A 97 -11.46 -5.37 11.77
C ILE A 97 -10.10 -5.82 11.21
N LEU A 98 -9.24 -6.43 12.01
CA LEU A 98 -7.95 -6.95 11.54
C LEU A 98 -8.14 -8.02 10.45
N ALA A 99 -9.09 -8.94 10.63
CA ALA A 99 -9.40 -9.98 9.64
C ALA A 99 -9.94 -9.38 8.32
N TRP A 100 -10.79 -8.36 8.42
CA TRP A 100 -11.30 -7.60 7.29
C TRP A 100 -10.19 -6.87 6.56
N MET A 101 -9.31 -6.19 7.28
CA MET A 101 -8.17 -5.49 6.72
C MET A 101 -7.26 -6.46 5.95
N ARG A 102 -6.95 -7.62 6.52
CA ARG A 102 -6.19 -8.67 5.83
C ARG A 102 -6.85 -9.11 4.53
N ARG A 103 -8.18 -9.32 4.54
CA ARG A 103 -8.93 -9.72 3.35
C ARG A 103 -8.98 -8.60 2.31
N MET A 104 -9.13 -7.35 2.76
CA MET A 104 -9.18 -6.16 1.91
C MET A 104 -7.82 -5.94 1.22
N VAL A 105 -6.71 -6.07 1.94
CA VAL A 105 -5.36 -6.01 1.36
C VAL A 105 -5.18 -7.10 0.32
N ALA A 106 -5.50 -8.37 0.64
CA ALA A 106 -5.37 -9.46 -0.32
C ALA A 106 -6.22 -9.23 -1.58
N TRP A 107 -7.44 -8.71 -1.41
CA TRP A 107 -8.34 -8.37 -2.52
C TRP A 107 -7.79 -7.23 -3.37
N VAL A 108 -7.34 -6.12 -2.77
CA VAL A 108 -6.76 -4.97 -3.49
C VAL A 108 -5.47 -5.37 -4.18
N THR A 109 -4.58 -6.12 -3.52
CA THR A 109 -3.35 -6.64 -4.13
C THR A 109 -3.67 -7.52 -5.34
N GLY A 110 -4.64 -8.44 -5.21
CA GLY A 110 -5.11 -9.26 -6.33
C GLY A 110 -5.68 -8.42 -7.49
N LEU A 111 -6.44 -7.37 -7.16
CA LEU A 111 -6.99 -6.43 -8.13
C LEU A 111 -5.88 -5.66 -8.86
N MET A 112 -4.87 -5.16 -8.14
CA MET A 112 -3.70 -4.48 -8.71
C MET A 112 -2.98 -5.37 -9.72
N PHE A 113 -2.70 -6.63 -9.37
CA PHE A 113 -2.08 -7.57 -10.31
C PHE A 113 -2.92 -7.79 -11.56
N LYS A 114 -4.24 -7.91 -11.39
CA LYS A 114 -5.16 -8.08 -12.52
C LYS A 114 -5.16 -6.84 -13.42
N LEU A 115 -5.16 -5.64 -12.86
CA LEU A 115 -5.08 -4.39 -13.63
C LEU A 115 -3.77 -4.25 -14.38
N ILE A 116 -2.63 -4.55 -13.73
CA ILE A 116 -1.32 -4.53 -14.38
C ILE A 116 -1.29 -5.51 -15.54
N PHE A 117 -1.80 -6.74 -15.34
CA PHE A 117 -1.89 -7.73 -16.40
C PHE A 117 -2.72 -7.24 -17.59
N TRP A 118 -3.92 -6.71 -17.35
CA TRP A 118 -4.78 -6.16 -18.41
C TRP A 118 -4.14 -4.97 -19.11
N ALA A 119 -3.49 -4.06 -18.38
CA ALA A 119 -2.78 -2.92 -18.95
C ALA A 119 -1.63 -3.36 -19.87
N CYS A 120 -0.84 -4.34 -19.44
CA CYS A 120 0.21 -4.93 -20.28
C CYS A 120 -0.38 -5.59 -21.52
N MET A 121 -1.45 -6.38 -21.38
CA MET A 121 -2.07 -7.07 -22.51
C MET A 121 -2.61 -6.09 -23.55
N ILE A 122 -3.32 -5.04 -23.10
CA ILE A 122 -3.81 -3.97 -23.98
C ILE A 122 -2.65 -3.23 -24.63
N GLY A 123 -1.57 -2.94 -23.88
CA GLY A 123 -0.37 -2.32 -24.42
C GLY A 123 0.26 -3.15 -25.55
N VAL A 124 0.41 -4.46 -25.35
CA VAL A 124 0.93 -5.37 -26.39
C VAL A 124 0.02 -5.36 -27.61
N VAL A 125 -1.30 -5.52 -27.42
CA VAL A 125 -2.26 -5.51 -28.53
C VAL A 125 -2.19 -4.18 -29.30
N ALA A 126 -2.10 -3.04 -28.61
CA ALA A 126 -1.98 -1.73 -29.24
C ALA A 126 -0.71 -1.59 -30.08
N VAL A 127 0.44 -2.10 -29.61
CA VAL A 127 1.70 -2.08 -30.36
C VAL A 127 1.62 -2.99 -31.59
N VAL A 128 1.05 -4.19 -31.45
CA VAL A 128 0.87 -5.13 -32.58
C VAL A 128 0.01 -4.51 -33.67
N VAL A 129 -1.10 -3.87 -33.30
CA VAL A 129 -2.01 -3.21 -34.26
C VAL A 129 -1.35 -2.02 -34.96
N GLN A 130 -0.50 -1.25 -34.26
CA GLN A 130 0.15 -0.07 -34.86
C GLN A 130 1.38 -0.39 -35.72
N ARG A 131 2.18 -1.42 -35.37
CA ARG A 131 3.52 -1.65 -35.94
C ARG A 131 3.72 -3.01 -36.61
N GLY A 132 2.73 -3.90 -36.51
CA GLY A 132 2.85 -5.27 -36.97
C GLY A 132 3.58 -6.18 -35.97
N PRO A 133 3.36 -7.50 -36.05
CA PRO A 133 3.83 -8.45 -35.04
C PRO A 133 5.36 -8.58 -34.96
N GLU A 134 6.06 -8.42 -36.10
CA GLU A 134 7.49 -8.70 -36.20
C GLU A 134 8.37 -7.65 -35.48
N GLN A 135 7.99 -6.36 -35.56
CA GLN A 135 8.68 -5.30 -34.82
C GLN A 135 8.34 -5.32 -33.33
N THR A 136 7.14 -5.79 -32.97
CA THR A 136 6.68 -5.83 -31.57
C THR A 136 7.48 -6.83 -30.74
N VAL A 137 7.81 -7.99 -31.29
CA VAL A 137 8.60 -9.02 -30.60
C VAL A 137 10.01 -8.52 -30.29
N LYS A 138 10.67 -7.84 -31.25
CA LYS A 138 12.01 -7.28 -31.02
C LYS A 138 12.00 -6.23 -29.91
N ASP A 139 11.02 -5.35 -29.90
CA ASP A 139 10.93 -4.28 -28.89
C ASP A 139 10.59 -4.84 -27.50
N LEU A 140 9.69 -5.82 -27.45
CA LEU A 140 9.35 -6.53 -26.21
C LEU A 140 10.57 -7.23 -25.61
N VAL A 141 11.38 -7.90 -26.43
CA VAL A 141 12.61 -8.56 -25.98
C VAL A 141 13.62 -7.55 -25.43
N VAL A 142 13.76 -6.38 -26.06
CA VAL A 142 14.64 -5.31 -25.56
C VAL A 142 14.14 -4.75 -24.23
N VAL A 143 12.84 -4.52 -24.08
CA VAL A 143 12.26 -4.03 -22.82
C VAL A 143 12.39 -5.07 -21.72
N VAL A 144 12.05 -6.33 -21.99
CA VAL A 144 12.14 -7.43 -21.02
C VAL A 144 13.59 -7.67 -20.59
N SER A 145 14.54 -7.65 -21.53
CA SER A 145 15.96 -7.81 -21.20
C SER A 145 16.50 -6.66 -20.35
N LYS A 146 16.08 -5.41 -20.58
CA LYS A 146 16.42 -4.28 -19.70
C LYS A 146 15.85 -4.46 -18.30
N VAL A 147 14.57 -4.82 -18.18
CA VAL A 147 13.91 -5.04 -16.88
C VAL A 147 14.56 -6.20 -16.13
N ALA A 148 14.89 -7.29 -16.81
CA ALA A 148 15.61 -8.42 -16.23
C ALA A 148 17.01 -8.02 -15.73
N GLY A 149 17.73 -7.17 -16.48
CA GLY A 149 19.03 -6.64 -16.07
C GLY A 149 18.96 -5.81 -14.79
N TYR A 150 17.97 -4.91 -14.67
CA TYR A 150 17.74 -4.16 -13.43
C TYR A 150 17.30 -5.06 -12.27
N GLY A 151 16.42 -6.02 -12.53
CA GLY A 151 15.99 -6.99 -11.52
C GLY A 151 17.15 -7.83 -10.96
N ALA A 152 18.08 -8.24 -11.83
CA ALA A 152 19.30 -8.93 -11.42
C ALA A 152 20.17 -8.06 -10.51
N ALA A 153 20.39 -6.79 -10.87
CA ALA A 153 21.16 -5.86 -10.04
C ALA A 153 20.55 -5.66 -8.63
N LEU A 154 19.22 -5.52 -8.53
CA LEU A 154 18.55 -5.42 -7.22
C LEU A 154 18.67 -6.72 -6.42
N LYS A 155 18.52 -7.88 -7.08
CA LYS A 155 18.70 -9.18 -6.43
C LYS A 155 20.12 -9.32 -5.88
N ASP A 156 21.12 -8.94 -6.66
CA ASP A 156 22.53 -9.06 -6.28
C ASP A 156 22.86 -8.20 -5.06
N VAL A 157 22.32 -6.98 -4.98
CA VAL A 157 22.42 -6.12 -3.79
C VAL A 157 21.81 -6.81 -2.57
N TRP A 158 20.60 -7.36 -2.70
CA TRP A 158 19.92 -7.99 -1.56
C TRP A 158 20.62 -9.28 -1.09
N VAL A 159 21.09 -10.11 -2.02
CA VAL A 159 21.87 -11.33 -1.71
C VAL A 159 23.21 -10.99 -1.08
N SER A 160 23.86 -9.91 -1.51
CA SER A 160 25.12 -9.47 -0.92
C SER A 160 24.96 -9.06 0.55
N GLU A 161 23.85 -8.41 0.88
CA GLU A 161 23.56 -7.96 2.24
C GLU A 161 23.11 -9.14 3.12
N TYR A 162 22.33 -10.09 2.59
CA TYR A 162 21.98 -11.33 3.30
C TYR A 162 23.23 -12.14 3.68
N ARG A 163 24.14 -12.34 2.71
CA ARG A 163 25.43 -13.01 2.95
C ARG A 163 26.29 -12.29 3.97
N ARG A 164 26.18 -10.95 4.04
CA ARG A 164 26.90 -10.13 5.01
C ARG A 164 26.41 -10.38 6.44
N TYR A 165 25.11 -10.63 6.64
CA TYR A 165 24.56 -11.04 7.94
C TYR A 165 24.90 -12.49 8.29
N GLU A 166 24.85 -13.42 7.33
CA GLU A 166 25.27 -14.80 7.56
C GLU A 166 26.76 -14.89 7.94
N ALA A 167 27.63 -14.12 7.27
CA ALA A 167 29.05 -14.06 7.58
C ALA A 167 29.31 -13.56 9.02
N GLN A 168 28.61 -12.50 9.45
CA GLN A 168 28.69 -11.98 10.82
C GLN A 168 28.13 -12.96 11.85
N GLN A 169 27.11 -13.74 11.50
CA GLN A 169 26.52 -14.74 12.37
C GLN A 169 27.42 -15.98 12.49
N SER A 170 28.13 -16.36 11.43
CA SER A 170 29.17 -17.40 11.45
C SER A 170 30.47 -16.96 12.15
N GLU A 171 30.74 -15.66 12.27
CA GLU A 171 31.85 -15.10 13.07
C GLU A 171 31.43 -14.70 14.50
N GLY A 172 30.17 -14.96 14.87
CA GLY A 172 29.63 -14.72 16.20
C GLY A 172 30.33 -15.52 17.30
N PRO A 173 30.03 -15.25 18.59
CA PRO A 173 30.80 -15.73 19.76
C PRO A 173 31.15 -17.22 19.77
N GLY A 174 30.35 -18.07 19.13
CA GLY A 174 30.60 -19.51 19.00
C GLY A 174 31.81 -19.88 18.12
N ALA A 175 32.10 -19.12 17.06
CA ALA A 175 33.26 -19.38 16.19
C ALA A 175 34.59 -18.92 16.81
N ARG A 176 34.57 -17.83 17.58
CA ARG A 176 35.72 -17.40 18.39
C ARG A 176 36.04 -18.40 19.51
N ALA A 177 35.00 -18.91 20.18
CA ALA A 177 35.16 -19.97 21.18
C ALA A 177 35.73 -21.25 20.57
N ALA A 178 35.24 -21.67 19.39
CA ALA A 178 35.76 -22.85 18.68
C ALA A 178 37.26 -22.74 18.34
N HIS A 179 37.74 -21.56 17.93
CA HIS A 179 39.16 -21.32 17.69
C HIS A 179 40.00 -21.35 18.99
N GLU A 180 39.46 -20.89 20.11
CA GLU A 180 40.13 -20.87 21.41
C GLU A 180 40.33 -22.29 21.99
N TYR A 181 39.35 -23.19 21.84
CA TYR A 181 39.50 -24.59 22.26
C TYR A 181 40.56 -25.34 21.44
N VAL A 182 40.62 -25.10 20.13
CA VAL A 182 41.62 -25.73 19.25
C VAL A 182 43.04 -25.22 19.57
N GLN A 183 43.18 -23.95 19.91
CA GLN A 183 44.48 -23.35 20.23
C GLN A 183 44.96 -23.69 21.65
N ALA A 184 44.05 -23.85 22.61
CA ALA A 184 44.36 -24.30 23.97
C ALA A 184 44.80 -25.78 23.99
N GLY A 185 44.17 -26.65 23.19
CA GLY A 185 44.58 -28.05 23.06
C GLY A 185 45.96 -28.22 22.43
N ALA A 186 46.36 -27.32 21.52
CA ALA A 186 47.67 -27.38 20.86
C ALA A 186 48.84 -26.90 21.74
N ARG A 187 48.58 -26.18 22.83
CA ARG A 187 49.62 -25.62 23.73
C ARG A 187 49.95 -26.50 24.94
N GLY A 188 49.12 -27.50 25.25
CA GLY A 188 49.31 -28.42 26.39
C GLY A 188 50.11 -29.69 26.08
N GLY A 189 50.61 -29.85 24.86
CA GLY A 189 51.38 -31.02 24.43
C GLY A 189 52.86 -30.74 24.25
N ARG A 190 53.59 -30.47 25.34
CA ARG A 190 55.06 -30.52 25.39
C ARG A 190 55.53 -30.93 26.77
#